data_AF-A0A7W1TWK8-F1
#
_entry.id   AF-A0A7W1TWK8-F1
#
_cell.length_a   1.000
_cell.length_b   1.000
_cell.length_c   1.000
_cell.angle_alpha   90.00
_cell.angle_beta   90.00
_cell.angle_gamma   90.00
#
_symmetry.space_group_name_H-M   'P 1'
#
loop_
_entity.id
_entity.type
_entity.pdbx_description
1 polymer ?
#
loop_
_entity_poly.entity_id
_entity_poly.type
_entity_poly.pdbx_seq_one_letter_code
_entity_poly.pdbx_strand_id
1 'polypeptide(L)' 'MSATLSDEEVQERLAGLDGWSVAGGKLHKDLAFADFNEAFGFLTRLALVAEKMNHHPDWS' A
#
# COMPACT_ATOMS: atom_id res chain seq x y z
N MET A 1 -10.57 4.90 -17.40
CA MET A 1 -10.84 5.09 -15.96
C MET A 1 -11.22 3.73 -15.41
N SER A 2 -10.57 3.27 -14.34
CA SER A 2 -11.03 2.06 -13.64
C SER A 2 -12.23 2.42 -12.77
N ALA A 3 -13.20 1.50 -12.66
CA ALA A 3 -14.27 1.64 -11.68
C ALA A 3 -13.68 1.55 -10.26
N THR A 4 -14.19 2.37 -9.35
CA THR A 4 -13.95 2.22 -7.91
C THR A 4 -14.71 1.01 -7.41
N LEU A 5 -14.06 0.19 -6.58
CA LEU A 5 -14.67 -0.98 -5.96
C LEU A 5 -15.73 -0.58 -4.93
N SER A 6 -16.74 -1.43 -4.72
CA SER A 6 -17.65 -1.32 -3.57
C SER A 6 -16.95 -1.72 -2.27
N ASP A 7 -17.54 -1.36 -1.13
CA ASP A 7 -17.01 -1.76 0.17
C ASP A 7 -16.98 -3.30 0.32
N GLU A 8 -18.00 -4.01 -0.20
CA GLU A 8 -17.99 -5.48 -0.17
C GLU A 8 -16.84 -6.06 -1.00
N GLU A 9 -16.61 -5.51 -2.21
CA GLU A 9 -15.50 -5.95 -3.07
C GLU A 9 -14.13 -5.66 -2.46
N VAL A 10 -14.00 -4.53 -1.74
CA VAL A 10 -12.78 -4.20 -0.99
C VAL A 10 -12.57 -5.22 0.12
N GLN A 11 -13.57 -5.52 0.95
CA GLN A 11 -13.44 -6.47 2.06
C GLN A 11 -13.11 -7.89 1.57
N GLU A 12 -13.75 -8.35 0.50
CA GLU A 12 -13.48 -9.66 -0.08
C GLU A 12 -12.02 -9.79 -0.54
N ARG A 13 -11.50 -8.78 -1.25
CA ARG A 13 -10.11 -8.80 -1.73
C ARG A 13 -9.10 -8.59 -0.61
N LEU A 14 -9.45 -7.78 0.39
CA LEU A 14 -8.60 -7.50 1.54
C LEU A 14 -8.28 -8.77 2.34
N ALA A 15 -9.21 -9.74 2.40
CA ALA A 15 -8.99 -11.01 3.07
C ALA A 15 -7.79 -11.80 2.52
N GLY A 16 -7.38 -11.56 1.27
CA GLY A 16 -6.20 -12.16 0.65
C GLY A 16 -4.91 -11.36 0.79
N LEU A 17 -4.95 -10.17 1.41
CA LEU A 17 -3.83 -9.23 1.49
C LEU A 17 -3.30 -9.15 2.92
N ASP A 18 -2.39 -10.05 3.26
CA ASP A 18 -1.83 -10.12 4.62
C ASP A 18 -1.17 -8.79 5.06
N GLY A 19 -1.46 -8.38 6.28
CA GLY A 19 -1.03 -7.12 6.89
C GLY A 19 -1.66 -5.85 6.30
N TRP A 20 -2.57 -5.94 5.33
CA TRP A 20 -3.34 -4.78 4.85
C TRP A 20 -4.65 -4.62 5.63
N SER A 21 -5.07 -3.37 5.81
CA SER A 21 -6.32 -3.00 6.45
C SER A 21 -6.93 -1.77 5.77
N VAL A 22 -8.17 -1.43 6.12
CA VAL A 22 -8.77 -0.15 5.73
C VAL A 22 -8.69 0.82 6.91
N ALA A 23 -8.04 1.96 6.71
CA ALA A 23 -7.97 3.05 7.67
C ALA A 23 -8.34 4.37 6.98
N GLY A 24 -9.29 5.12 7.55
CA GLY A 24 -9.72 6.41 6.98
C GLY A 24 -10.23 6.33 5.53
N GLY A 25 -10.82 5.20 5.14
CA GLY A 25 -11.30 4.96 3.76
C GLY A 25 -10.20 4.65 2.74
N LYS A 26 -8.97 4.37 3.19
CA LYS A 26 -7.83 4.00 2.34
C LYS A 26 -7.24 2.66 2.78
N LEU A 27 -6.53 1.99 1.88
CA LEU A 27 -5.73 0.82 2.24
C LEU A 27 -4.47 1.27 3.00
N HIS A 28 -4.19 0.59 4.11
CA HIS A 28 -3.07 0.86 5.01
C HIS A 28 -2.32 -0.42 5.34
N LYS A 29 -0.99 -0.33 5.44
CA LYS A 29 -0.13 -1.43 5.91
C LYS A 29 1.09 -0.89 6.62
N ASP A 30 1.33 -1.38 7.84
CA ASP A 30 2.54 -1.10 8.59
C ASP A 30 3.64 -2.09 8.20
N LEU A 31 4.85 -1.56 7.97
CA LEU A 31 6.04 -2.34 7.65
C LEU A 31 7.13 -2.00 8.65
N ALA A 32 7.64 -3.01 9.34
CA ALA A 32 8.77 -2.90 10.26
C ALA A 32 10.02 -3.47 9.60
N PHE A 33 11.14 -2.77 9.77
CA PHE A 33 12.45 -3.16 9.25
C PHE A 33 13.46 -3.19 10.41
N ALA A 34 14.58 -3.90 10.22
CA ALA A 34 15.60 -4.04 11.26
C ALA A 34 16.27 -2.69 11.57
N ASP A 35 16.46 -1.85 10.55
CA ASP A 35 17.04 -0.52 10.68
C ASP A 35 16.59 0.45 9.57
N PHE A 36 17.10 1.68 9.62
CA PHE A 36 16.81 2.73 8.65
C PHE A 36 17.34 2.42 7.25
N ASN A 37 18.49 1.75 7.12
CA ASN A 37 19.08 1.44 5.82
C ASN A 37 18.17 0.48 5.05
N GLU A 38 17.68 -0.55 5.73
CA GLU A 38 16.73 -1.50 5.16
C GLU A 38 15.42 -0.79 4.76
N ALA A 39 14.85 0.02 5.66
CA ALA A 39 13.62 0.77 5.38
C ALA A 39 13.77 1.71 4.18
N PHE A 40 14.87 2.47 4.12
CA PHE A 40 15.12 3.42 3.03
C PHE A 40 15.39 2.71 1.70
N GLY A 41 16.08 1.56 1.72
CA GLY A 41 16.26 0.71 0.54
C GLY A 41 14.95 0.11 0.02
N PHE A 42 14.00 -0.21 0.91
CA PHE A 42 12.64 -0.57 0.52
C PHE A 42 11.90 0.61 -0.12
N LEU A 43 11.87 1.78 0.54
CA LEU A 43 11.18 2.98 0.05
C LEU A 43 11.70 3.41 -1.32
N THR A 44 13.01 3.35 -1.55
CA THR A 44 13.61 3.70 -2.85
C THR A 44 13.08 2.81 -3.98
N ARG A 45 12.97 1.49 -3.74
CA ARG A 45 12.42 0.55 -4.72
C ARG A 45 10.93 0.75 -4.94
N LEU A 46 10.19 1.01 -3.86
CA LEU A 46 8.76 1.31 -3.91
C LEU A 46 8.49 2.57 -4.75
N ALA A 47 9.28 3.63 -4.56
CA ALA A 47 9.13 4.89 -5.29
C ALA A 47 9.26 4.70 -6.81
N LEU A 48 10.17 3.86 -7.28
CA LEU A 48 10.32 3.56 -8.72
C LEU A 48 9.11 2.84 -9.29
N VAL A 49 8.51 1.92 -8.53
CA VAL A 49 7.29 1.20 -8.94
C VAL A 49 6.09 2.14 -8.96
N ALA A 50 5.91 2.94 -7.91
CA ALA A 50 4.86 3.94 -7.79
C ALA A 50 4.90 4.95 -8.94
N GLU A 51 6.09 5.44 -9.28
CA GLU A 51 6.29 6.36 -10.40
C GLU A 51 5.94 5.72 -11.75
N LYS A 52 6.40 4.48 -11.99
CA LYS A 52 6.04 3.73 -13.22
C LYS A 52 4.53 3.52 -13.35
N MET A 53 3.84 3.35 -12.23
CA MET A 53 2.38 3.21 -12.17
C MET A 53 1.65 4.55 -12.22
N ASN A 54 2.36 5.67 -12.10
CA ASN A 54 1.80 7.01 -11.86
C ASN A 54 0.75 7.00 -10.72
N HIS A 55 1.08 6.28 -9.64
CA HIS A 55 0.20 6.11 -8.49
C HIS A 55 1.04 6.05 -7.21
N HIS A 56 1.05 7.16 -6.48
CA HIS A 56 1.91 7.36 -5.32
C HIS A 56 1.15 7.08 -4.02
N PRO A 57 1.71 6.27 -3.10
CA PRO A 57 1.13 6.09 -1.78
C PRO A 57 1.39 7.30 -0.88
N ASP A 58 0.60 7.40 0.17
CA ASP A 58 0.89 8.26 1.33
C ASP A 58 1.86 7.51 2.26
N TRP A 59 2.83 8.21 2.86
CA TRP A 59 3.90 7.60 3.69
C TRP A 59 3.80 7.99 5.17
N SER A 60 2.73 8.68 5.55
CA SER A 60 2.55 9.23 6.91
C SER A 60 1.79 8.31 7.87
#